data_AF-A0A9P1AVM3-F1
#
_entry.id   AF-A0A9P1AVM3-F1
#
_cell.length_a   1.000
_cell.length_b   1.000
_cell.length_c   1.000
_cell.angle_alpha   90.00
_cell.angle_beta   90.00
_cell.angle_gamma   90.00
#
_symmetry.space_group_name_H-M   'P 1'
#
loop_
_entity.id
_entity.type
_entity.pdbx_description
1 polymer ?
#
loop_
_entity_poly.entity_id
_entity_poly.type
_entity_poly.pdbx_seq_one_letter_code
_entity_poly.pdbx_strand_id
1 'polypeptide(L)'
;MSLLQHLRLYHGNWMLKKAELNELFAGRPKLLFTVYPLGNVINGRPMIANTLVKDTLTCFPGTEDAVSLVEFYKQIFHYRILFPNDLAIYFDTNPYKFYPAELIYVDEIEACRDFLSNPFTIVV
;
A
#
# COMPACT_ATOMS: atom_id res chain seq x y z
N MET A 1 -2.19 -11.77 3.59
CA MET A 1 -3.00 -11.26 2.45
C MET A 1 -2.45 -9.90 2.06
N SER A 2 -2.34 -9.58 0.76
CA SER A 2 -1.92 -8.23 0.35
C SER A 2 -3.04 -7.21 0.57
N LEU A 3 -2.69 -5.94 0.72
CA LEU A 3 -3.64 -4.84 0.84
C LEU A 3 -4.55 -4.77 -0.39
N LEU A 4 -4.02 -5.03 -1.59
CA LEU A 4 -4.83 -5.10 -2.80
C LEU A 4 -5.89 -6.21 -2.74
N GLN A 5 -5.52 -7.39 -2.27
CA GLN A 5 -6.48 -8.51 -2.11
C GLN A 5 -7.58 -8.12 -1.12
N HIS A 6 -7.23 -7.50 0.01
CA HIS A 6 -8.19 -6.99 0.97
C HIS A 6 -9.15 -5.96 0.33
N LEU A 7 -8.59 -4.95 -0.33
CA LEU A 7 -9.36 -3.87 -0.96
C LEU A 7 -10.35 -4.42 -2.00
N ARG A 8 -9.92 -5.38 -2.82
CA ARG A 8 -10.78 -6.01 -3.83
C ARG A 8 -11.85 -6.90 -3.20
N LEU A 9 -11.49 -7.69 -2.20
CA LEU A 9 -12.39 -8.64 -1.54
C LEU A 9 -13.54 -7.93 -0.82
N TYR A 10 -13.23 -6.87 -0.05
CA TYR A 10 -14.22 -6.21 0.80
C TYR A 10 -14.82 -4.93 0.22
N HIS A 11 -14.14 -4.28 -0.73
CA HIS A 11 -14.59 -2.98 -1.26
C HIS A 11 -14.84 -2.96 -2.77
N GLY A 12 -14.56 -4.06 -3.48
CA GLY A 12 -14.82 -4.21 -4.92
C GLY A 12 -13.99 -3.24 -5.74
N ASN A 13 -14.64 -2.32 -6.46
CA ASN A 13 -13.96 -1.23 -7.17
C ASN A 13 -13.51 -0.13 -6.19
N TRP A 14 -12.54 -0.49 -5.36
CA TRP A 14 -12.01 0.32 -4.27
C TRP A 14 -11.48 1.70 -4.72
N MET A 15 -11.01 1.83 -5.97
CA MET A 15 -10.50 3.10 -6.50
C MET A 15 -11.58 4.19 -6.54
N LEU A 16 -12.85 3.83 -6.79
CA LEU A 16 -13.96 4.79 -6.75
C LEU A 16 -14.33 5.20 -5.32
N LYS A 17 -13.96 4.40 -4.33
CA LYS A 17 -14.25 4.62 -2.89
C LYS A 17 -13.09 5.27 -2.14
N LYS A 18 -12.11 5.84 -2.86
CA LYS A 18 -10.89 6.41 -2.28
C LYS A 18 -11.13 7.31 -1.07
N ALA A 19 -12.08 8.25 -1.15
CA ALA A 19 -12.36 9.21 -0.08
C ALA A 19 -12.84 8.50 1.20
N GLU A 20 -13.89 7.68 1.06
CA GLU A 20 -14.45 6.85 2.13
C GLU A 20 -13.37 5.94 2.76
N LEU A 21 -12.57 5.26 1.93
CA LEU A 21 -11.51 4.37 2.41
C LEU A 21 -10.42 5.13 3.15
N ASN A 22 -10.04 6.33 2.69
CA ASN A 22 -9.04 7.16 3.38
C ASN A 22 -9.56 7.67 4.73
N GLU A 23 -10.84 8.04 4.83
CA GLU A 23 -11.47 8.38 6.12
C GLU A 23 -11.45 7.18 7.08
N LEU A 24 -11.77 6.00 6.59
CA LEU A 24 -11.76 4.77 7.38
C LEU A 24 -10.34 4.40 7.81
N PHE A 25 -9.33 4.48 6.93
CA PHE A 25 -7.94 4.25 7.32
C PHE A 25 -7.46 5.25 8.37
N ALA A 26 -7.81 6.53 8.23
CA ALA A 26 -7.45 7.57 9.20
C ALA A 26 -8.05 7.32 10.59
N GLY A 27 -9.25 6.74 10.66
CA GLY A 27 -9.93 6.39 11.90
C GLY A 27 -9.41 5.15 12.63
N ARG A 28 -8.47 4.40 12.05
CA ARG A 28 -7.96 3.13 12.62
C ARG A 28 -6.66 3.31 13.41
N PRO A 29 -6.29 2.39 14.31
CA PRO A 29 -4.94 2.35 14.87
C PRO A 29 -3.91 2.07 13.77
N LYS A 30 -2.65 2.44 14.02
CA LYS A 30 -1.54 2.05 13.14
C LYS A 30 -1.33 0.54 13.22
N LEU A 31 -1.01 -0.07 12.09
CA LEU A 31 -0.70 -1.50 11.98
C LEU A 31 0.70 -1.69 11.38
N LEU A 32 1.23 -2.89 11.51
CA LEU A 32 2.47 -3.30 10.87
C LEU A 32 2.20 -3.81 9.46
N PHE A 33 2.95 -3.27 8.51
CA PHE A 33 2.89 -3.66 7.11
C PHE A 33 4.29 -4.01 6.61
N THR A 34 4.41 -5.15 5.95
CA THR A 34 5.61 -5.52 5.21
C THR A 34 5.44 -5.16 3.73
N VAL A 35 6.40 -4.41 3.17
CA VAL A 35 6.44 -4.11 1.73
C VAL A 35 7.38 -5.08 1.02
N TYR A 36 6.84 -5.90 0.13
CA TYR A 36 7.62 -6.85 -0.65
C TYR A 36 8.06 -6.29 -2.01
N PRO A 37 9.21 -6.73 -2.56
CA PRO A 37 10.27 -7.51 -1.92
C PRO A 37 11.26 -6.65 -1.13
N LEU A 38 10.94 -5.37 -0.84
CA LEU A 38 11.80 -4.47 -0.08
C LEU A 38 12.15 -5.00 1.33
N GLY A 39 11.26 -5.80 1.95
CA GLY A 39 11.43 -6.33 3.30
C GLY A 39 11.30 -5.27 4.41
N ASN A 40 10.92 -4.04 4.04
CA ASN A 40 10.72 -2.96 5.00
C ASN A 40 9.42 -3.16 5.75
N VAL A 41 9.49 -3.10 7.09
CA VAL A 41 8.33 -3.08 7.98
C VAL A 41 7.96 -1.63 8.30
N ILE A 42 6.70 -1.27 8.09
CA ILE A 42 6.16 0.07 8.31
C ILE A 42 5.06 -0.03 9.36
N ASN A 43 5.19 0.73 10.46
CA ASN A 43 4.12 0.93 11.43
C ASN A 43 3.34 2.21 11.10
N GLY A 44 2.19 2.09 10.44
CA GLY A 44 1.46 3.25 9.93
C GLY A 44 0.03 2.96 9.53
N ARG A 45 -0.61 3.95 8.92
CA ARG A 45 -1.92 3.81 8.25
C ARG A 45 -1.72 3.96 6.75
N PRO A 46 -2.18 2.99 5.93
CA PRO A 46 -2.12 3.12 4.49
C PRO A 46 -3.15 4.15 4.04
N MET A 47 -2.78 4.96 3.07
CA MET A 47 -3.62 6.00 2.47
C MET A 47 -3.54 5.86 0.95
N ILE A 48 -4.65 6.05 0.27
CA ILE A 48 -4.75 5.95 -1.19
C ILE A 48 -4.45 7.31 -1.81
N ALA A 49 -3.46 7.35 -2.71
CA ALA A 49 -3.04 8.54 -3.43
C ALA A 49 -3.95 8.90 -4.61
N ASN A 50 -3.75 10.08 -5.17
CA ASN A 50 -4.39 10.53 -6.43
C ASN A 50 -3.57 10.19 -7.69
N THR A 51 -2.51 9.39 -7.55
CA THR A 51 -1.61 9.02 -8.64
C THR A 51 -1.68 7.53 -8.90
N LEU A 52 -1.52 7.14 -10.16
CA LEU A 52 -1.42 5.74 -10.56
C LEU A 52 -0.01 5.23 -10.29
N VAL A 53 0.12 3.92 -10.03
CA VAL A 53 1.42 3.29 -9.81
C VAL A 53 2.40 3.53 -10.96
N LYS A 54 1.95 3.48 -12.21
CA LYS A 54 2.79 3.74 -13.40
C LYS A 54 3.29 5.18 -13.52
N ASP A 55 2.54 6.14 -12.98
CA ASP A 55 2.83 7.57 -13.07
C ASP A 55 3.63 8.06 -11.85
N THR A 56 3.93 7.14 -10.92
CA THR A 56 4.66 7.42 -9.70
C THR A 56 6.17 7.32 -9.93
N LEU A 57 6.92 8.27 -9.38
CA LEU A 57 8.39 8.30 -9.44
C LEU A 57 9.02 7.89 -8.10
N THR A 58 10.21 7.33 -8.18
CA THR A 58 11.10 7.01 -7.06
C THR A 58 12.56 7.18 -7.48
N CYS A 59 13.51 6.85 -6.62
CA CYS A 59 14.94 6.93 -6.90
C CYS A 59 15.60 5.59 -6.60
N PHE A 60 16.67 5.24 -7.33
CA PHE A 60 17.51 4.12 -6.90
C PHE A 60 18.26 4.49 -5.61
N PRO A 61 18.58 3.50 -4.75
CA PRO A 61 19.36 3.77 -3.55
C PRO A 61 20.72 4.37 -3.92
N GLY A 62 21.00 5.57 -3.40
CA GLY A 62 22.27 6.26 -3.66
C GLY A 62 22.32 7.08 -4.95
N THR A 63 21.21 7.24 -5.68
CA THR A 63 21.12 8.12 -6.85
C THR A 63 20.05 9.19 -6.65
N GLU A 64 20.23 10.35 -7.28
CA GLU A 64 19.17 11.38 -7.39
C GLU A 64 18.30 11.19 -8.64
N ASP A 65 18.66 10.26 -9.52
CA ASP A 65 17.92 10.00 -10.75
C ASP A 65 16.53 9.48 -10.46
N ALA A 66 15.52 10.21 -10.95
CA ALA A 66 14.13 9.82 -10.88
C ALA A 66 13.84 8.71 -11.88
N VAL A 67 13.27 7.62 -11.40
CA VAL A 67 12.84 6.46 -12.17
C VAL A 67 11.37 6.17 -11.86
N SER A 68 10.62 5.63 -12.82
CA SER A 68 9.25 5.20 -12.52
C SER A 68 9.27 4.07 -11.49
N LEU A 69 8.28 4.05 -10.60
CA LEU A 69 8.15 3.02 -9.57
C LEU A 69 8.11 1.61 -10.18
N VAL A 70 7.43 1.47 -11.33
CA VAL A 70 7.34 0.20 -12.06
C VAL A 70 8.73 -0.26 -12.55
N GLU A 71 9.51 0.65 -13.14
CA GLU A 71 10.85 0.30 -13.65
C GLU A 71 11.81 0.05 -12.49
N PHE A 72 11.70 0.78 -11.38
CA PHE A 72 12.46 0.51 -10.16
C PHE A 72 12.28 -0.94 -9.67
N TYR A 73 11.03 -1.41 -9.51
CA TYR A 73 10.78 -2.78 -9.07
C TYR A 73 11.26 -3.84 -10.06
N LYS A 74 11.17 -3.54 -11.35
CA LYS A 74 11.63 -4.42 -12.41
C LYS A 74 13.16 -4.53 -12.45
N GLN A 75 13.88 -3.42 -12.28
CA GLN A 75 15.34 -3.42 -12.36
C GLN A 75 16.00 -3.94 -11.08
N ILE A 76 15.55 -3.49 -9.92
CA ILE A 76 16.19 -3.84 -8.63
C ILE A 76 15.79 -5.23 -8.15
N PHE A 77 14.53 -5.59 -8.32
CA PHE A 77 13.99 -6.83 -7.74
C PHE A 77 13.57 -7.86 -8.78
N HIS A 78 13.78 -7.58 -10.07
CA HIS A 78 13.28 -8.41 -11.17
C HIS A 78 11.77 -8.69 -11.07
N TYR A 79 11.02 -7.78 -10.41
CA TYR A 79 9.60 -7.93 -10.17
C TYR A 79 8.77 -7.09 -11.13
N ARG A 80 7.81 -7.72 -11.79
CA ARG A 80 6.86 -7.03 -12.66
C ARG A 80 5.60 -6.66 -11.88
N ILE A 81 5.38 -5.36 -11.68
CA ILE A 81 4.10 -4.81 -11.19
C ILE A 81 2.96 -5.32 -12.09
N LEU A 82 1.99 -6.01 -11.50
CA LEU A 82 0.86 -6.60 -12.21
C LEU A 82 -0.28 -5.60 -12.39
N PHE A 83 -0.40 -4.62 -11.48
CA PHE A 83 -1.49 -3.64 -11.50
C PHE A 83 -0.97 -2.20 -11.56
N PRO A 84 -0.28 -1.82 -12.65
CA PRO A 84 0.32 -0.49 -12.78
C PRO A 84 -0.71 0.65 -12.97
N ASN A 85 -1.97 0.32 -13.30
CA ASN A 85 -3.07 1.28 -13.43
C ASN A 85 -3.91 1.39 -12.14
N ASP A 86 -3.52 0.74 -11.05
CA ASP A 86 -4.16 0.94 -9.76
C ASP A 86 -3.59 2.21 -9.10
N LEU A 87 -4.36 2.80 -8.16
CA LEU A 87 -3.88 3.94 -7.38
C LEU A 87 -2.74 3.51 -6.45
N ALA A 88 -1.73 4.38 -6.32
CA ALA A 88 -0.63 4.14 -5.39
C ALA A 88 -1.07 4.33 -3.92
N ILE A 89 -0.36 3.68 -3.02
CA ILE A 89 -0.55 3.77 -1.57
C ILE A 89 0.63 4.52 -0.97
N TYR A 90 0.38 5.44 -0.04
CA TYR A 90 1.41 5.99 0.86
C TYR A 90 1.04 5.68 2.30
N PHE A 91 1.96 5.89 3.24
CA PHE A 91 1.65 5.76 4.66
C PHE A 91 1.61 7.14 5.32
N ASP A 92 0.75 7.31 6.33
CA ASP A 92 0.65 8.55 7.10
C ASP A 92 1.99 9.00 7.71
N THR A 93 2.90 8.07 7.97
CA THR A 93 4.27 8.32 8.44
C THR A 93 5.20 8.93 7.39
N ASN A 94 4.92 8.74 6.09
CA ASN A 94 5.70 9.33 5.00
C ASN A 94 4.81 9.52 3.75
N PRO A 95 4.20 10.70 3.56
CA PRO A 95 3.30 10.97 2.45
C PRO A 95 4.00 11.17 1.09
N TYR A 96 5.33 11.15 1.07
CA TYR A 96 6.13 11.34 -0.15
C TYR A 96 6.65 10.03 -0.73
N LYS A 97 6.41 8.90 -0.06
CA LYS A 97 6.84 7.58 -0.53
C LYS A 97 5.63 6.71 -0.84
N PHE A 98 5.63 6.20 -2.07
CA PHE A 98 4.50 5.49 -2.65
C PHE A 98 4.83 4.03 -2.94
N TYR A 99 3.80 3.20 -2.88
CA TYR A 99 3.90 1.76 -3.02
C TYR A 99 2.68 1.22 -3.80
N PRO A 100 2.86 0.17 -4.62
CA PRO A 100 1.74 -0.56 -5.19
C PRO A 100 0.99 -1.34 -4.09
N ALA A 101 -0.34 -1.31 -4.08
CA ALA A 101 -1.14 -2.05 -3.10
C ALA A 101 -0.91 -3.57 -3.16
N GLU A 102 -0.50 -4.11 -4.33
CA GLU A 102 -0.19 -5.54 -4.50
C GLU A 102 1.05 -5.99 -3.70
N LEU A 103 1.91 -5.04 -3.34
CA LEU A 103 3.19 -5.28 -2.66
C LEU A 103 3.13 -5.03 -1.16
N ILE A 104 2.03 -4.49 -0.65
CA ILE A 104 1.85 -4.21 0.78
C ILE A 104 1.13 -5.39 1.41
N TYR A 105 1.72 -5.97 2.45
CA TYR A 105 1.14 -7.08 3.21
C TYR A 105 0.93 -6.63 4.65
N VAL A 106 -0.20 -7.02 5.23
CA VAL A 106 -0.49 -6.72 6.64
C VAL A 106 0.00 -7.90 7.47
N ASP A 107 0.85 -7.61 8.44
CA ASP A 107 1.37 -8.63 9.34
C ASP A 107 0.35 -8.90 10.45
N GLU A 108 0.19 -10.17 10.82
CA GLU A 108 -0.55 -10.62 12.01
C GLU A 108 -1.94 -9.98 12.20
N ILE A 109 -2.75 -9.95 11.13
CA ILE A 109 -4.16 -9.53 11.19
C ILE A 109 -4.91 -10.21 12.36
N GLU A 110 -4.58 -11.46 12.67
CA GLU A 110 -5.21 -12.21 13.76
C GLU A 110 -4.83 -11.71 15.16
N ALA A 111 -3.60 -11.21 15.35
CA ALA A 111 -3.18 -10.57 16.59
C ALA A 111 -3.86 -9.20 16.78
N CYS A 112 -4.43 -8.64 15.72
CA CYS A 112 -5.16 -7.38 15.76
C CYS A 112 -6.65 -7.54 16.11
N ARG A 113 -7.12 -8.76 16.36
CA ARG A 113 -8.54 -9.08 16.66
C ARG A 113 -9.11 -8.31 17.85
N ASP A 114 -8.29 -8.00 18.85
CA ASP A 114 -8.76 -7.38 20.10
C ASP A 114 -9.14 -5.90 19.93
N PHE A 115 -8.61 -5.23 18.90
CA PHE A 115 -8.85 -3.81 18.61
C PHE A 115 -9.44 -3.55 17.21
N LEU A 116 -9.41 -4.54 16.32
CA LEU A 116 -10.21 -4.57 15.10
C LEU A 116 -11.43 -5.44 15.37
N SER A 117 -12.58 -4.79 15.63
CA SER A 117 -13.88 -5.43 15.86
C SER A 117 -14.27 -6.46 14.78
N ASN A 118 -13.63 -6.39 13.61
CA ASN A 118 -13.57 -7.47 12.65
C ASN A 118 -12.12 -7.60 12.11
N PRO A 119 -11.43 -8.73 12.31
CA PRO A 119 -10.03 -8.92 11.89
C PRO A 119 -9.88 -8.92 10.37
N PHE A 120 -10.94 -9.26 9.65
CA PHE A 120 -10.89 -9.30 8.20
C PHE A 120 -10.96 -7.93 7.54
N THR A 121 -11.03 -6.86 8.34
CA THR A 121 -11.42 -5.54 7.84
C THR A 121 -10.52 -4.47 8.41
N ILE A 122 -9.40 -4.26 7.72
CA ILE A 122 -8.53 -3.09 7.91
C ILE A 122 -9.34 -1.78 7.74
N VAL A 123 -10.49 -1.84 7.04
CA VAL A 123 -11.33 -0.68 6.67
C VAL A 123 -12.86 -0.96 6.69
N VAL A 124 -13.40 -1.86 7.53
CA VAL A 124 -14.88 -2.01 7.72
C VAL A 124 -15.27 -1.82 9.17
#